data_AF-A0A1J8RCN3-F1
#
_entry.id   AF-A0A1J8RCN3-F1
#
_cell.length_a   1.000
_cell.length_b   1.000
_cell.length_c   1.000
_cell.angle_alpha   90.00
_cell.angle_beta   90.00
_cell.angle_gamma   90.00
#
_symmetry.space_group_name_H-M   'P 1'
#
loop_
_entity.id
_entity.type
_entity.pdbx_description
1 polymer ?
#
loop_
_entity_poly.entity_id
_entity_poly.type
_entity_poly.pdbx_seq_one_letter_code
_entity_poly.pdbx_strand_id
1 'polypeptide(L)'
;MPQFLSYTPPSSSTLAHDHSLDELFQCWWDGEYGLHCNDLFRGNDLSAHLRDVHGIRGADKSPVCCRWNRCNLAMKKESIVRHVEERHLGIAHPCDTCGKKSFSRQDTLNRHKKTCSGP
;
A
#
# COMPACT_ATOMS: atom_id res chain seq x y z
N MET A 1 -28.22 -21.12 17.56
CA MET A 1 -27.84 -20.52 16.27
C MET A 1 -27.03 -19.27 16.59
N PRO A 2 -25.73 -19.19 16.26
CA PRO A 2 -24.95 -18.01 16.62
C PRO A 2 -25.39 -16.82 15.77
N GLN A 3 -25.56 -15.69 16.43
CA GLN A 3 -26.02 -14.43 15.87
C GLN A 3 -24.86 -13.80 15.09
N PHE A 4 -25.02 -13.70 13.77
CA PHE A 4 -24.06 -12.97 12.93
C PHE A 4 -24.11 -11.49 13.32
N LEU A 5 -23.04 -11.02 13.96
CA LEU A 5 -22.83 -9.58 14.15
C LEU A 5 -22.70 -8.97 12.75
N SER A 6 -23.66 -8.13 12.38
CA SER A 6 -23.62 -7.36 11.15
C SER A 6 -22.40 -6.46 11.17
N TYR A 7 -21.37 -6.83 10.43
CA TYR A 7 -20.21 -5.99 10.20
C TYR A 7 -20.65 -4.74 9.42
N THR A 8 -20.62 -3.59 10.08
CA THR A 8 -20.76 -2.29 9.44
C THR A 8 -19.38 -1.85 8.96
N PRO A 9 -19.13 -1.72 7.64
CA PRO A 9 -17.88 -1.15 7.16
C PRO A 9 -17.76 0.31 7.67
N PRO A 10 -16.56 0.77 8.04
CA PRO A 10 -16.38 2.14 8.50
C PRO A 10 -16.76 3.12 7.40
N SER A 11 -17.60 4.09 7.76
CA SER A 11 -18.10 5.13 6.87
C SER A 11 -16.96 6.02 6.37
N SER A 12 -16.91 6.21 5.04
CA SER A 12 -16.02 7.15 4.35
C SER A 12 -16.05 8.52 5.02
N SER A 13 -15.01 8.82 5.79
CA SER A 13 -14.84 10.11 6.48
C SER A 13 -13.54 10.74 6.00
N THR A 14 -13.65 11.94 5.43
CA THR A 14 -12.61 12.73 4.78
C THR A 14 -11.61 13.33 5.78
N LEU A 15 -10.80 12.49 6.41
CA LEU A 15 -9.52 12.85 7.00
C LEU A 15 -8.49 11.87 6.43
N ALA A 16 -7.41 12.39 5.84
CA ALA A 16 -6.29 11.58 5.39
C ALA A 16 -5.62 10.97 6.61
N HIS A 17 -6.11 9.82 7.06
CA HIS A 17 -5.42 9.02 8.04
C HIS A 17 -4.20 8.41 7.35
N ASP A 18 -3.03 8.91 7.73
CA ASP A 18 -1.72 8.41 7.35
C ASP A 18 -1.63 6.95 7.85
N HIS A 19 -1.78 5.98 6.96
CA HIS A 19 -1.72 4.57 7.36
C HIS A 19 -0.27 4.17 7.63
N SER A 20 -0.02 3.53 8.78
CA SER A 20 1.30 3.04 9.15
C SER A 20 1.67 1.73 8.45
N LEU A 21 2.97 1.46 8.31
CA LEU A 21 3.48 0.20 7.75
C LEU A 21 3.14 -1.04 8.61
N ASP A 22 2.84 -0.85 9.89
CA ASP A 22 2.51 -1.93 10.83
C ASP A 22 1.04 -2.37 10.79
N GLU A 23 0.19 -1.66 10.04
CA GLU A 23 -1.22 -2.00 9.89
C GLU A 23 -1.42 -3.21 8.95
N LEU A 24 -2.51 -3.94 9.18
CA LEU A 24 -2.93 -5.03 8.28
C LEU A 24 -3.79 -4.45 7.16
N PHE A 25 -3.42 -4.76 5.93
CA PHE A 25 -4.12 -4.36 4.72
C PHE A 25 -4.70 -5.60 4.03
N GLN A 26 -5.90 -5.46 3.48
CA GLN A 26 -6.51 -6.48 2.62
C GLN A 26 -6.05 -6.26 1.18
N CYS A 27 -5.56 -7.32 0.53
CA CYS A 27 -5.16 -7.26 -0.87
C CYS A 27 -6.38 -7.33 -1.80
N TRP A 28 -6.58 -6.30 -2.63
CA TRP A 28 -7.66 -6.27 -3.64
C TRP A 28 -7.12 -6.48 -5.05
N TRP A 29 -6.07 -7.27 -5.18
CA TRP A 29 -5.54 -7.65 -6.49
C TRP A 29 -6.53 -8.57 -7.20
N ASP A 30 -6.97 -8.16 -8.40
CA ASP A 30 -7.88 -8.94 -9.23
C ASP A 30 -7.12 -10.13 -9.84
N GLY A 31 -7.55 -11.34 -9.49
CA GLY A 31 -7.14 -12.59 -10.10
C GLY A 31 -7.92 -12.90 -11.37
N GLU A 32 -7.75 -14.13 -11.87
CA GLU A 32 -8.55 -14.61 -12.99
C GLU A 32 -10.01 -14.79 -12.58
N TYR A 33 -10.92 -14.65 -13.55
CA TYR A 33 -12.36 -14.85 -13.36
C TYR A 33 -13.03 -13.90 -12.34
N GLY A 34 -12.39 -12.76 -12.01
CA GLY A 34 -12.97 -11.74 -11.15
C GLY A 34 -12.88 -12.04 -9.64
N LEU A 35 -12.05 -13.00 -9.23
CA LEU A 35 -11.75 -13.27 -7.82
C LEU A 35 -10.67 -12.32 -7.32
N HIS A 36 -10.90 -11.66 -6.20
CA HIS A 36 -9.89 -10.84 -5.52
C HIS A 36 -9.03 -11.71 -4.60
N CYS A 37 -7.76 -11.35 -4.41
CA CYS A 37 -6.84 -12.04 -3.52
C CYS A 37 -7.34 -12.13 -2.07
N ASN A 38 -7.76 -11.01 -1.48
CA ASN A 38 -8.27 -10.87 -0.11
C ASN A 38 -7.32 -11.26 1.04
N ASP A 39 -6.09 -11.67 0.75
CA ASP A 39 -5.10 -11.94 1.79
C ASP A 39 -4.82 -10.68 2.63
N LEU A 40 -4.64 -10.89 3.94
CA LEU A 40 -4.21 -9.87 4.87
C LEU A 40 -2.68 -9.87 4.97
N PHE A 41 -2.06 -8.70 4.85
CA PHE A 41 -0.62 -8.52 4.94
C PHE A 41 -0.27 -7.23 5.67
N ARG A 42 0.93 -7.13 6.25
CA ARG A 42 1.44 -5.87 6.82
C ARG A 42 2.00 -4.98 5.72
N GLY A 43 1.91 -3.66 5.86
CA GLY A 43 2.41 -2.72 4.85
C GLY A 43 3.88 -2.97 4.45
N ASN A 44 4.74 -3.26 5.42
CA ASN A 44 6.15 -3.62 5.18
C ASN A 44 6.35 -4.96 4.43
N ASP A 45 5.36 -5.85 4.44
CA ASP A 45 5.40 -7.14 3.75
C ASP A 45 4.85 -7.07 2.31
N LEU A 46 4.34 -5.92 1.86
CA LEU A 46 3.74 -5.76 0.53
C LEU A 46 4.65 -6.25 -0.60
N SER A 47 5.94 -5.91 -0.56
CA SER A 47 6.90 -6.33 -1.58
C SER A 47 7.03 -7.85 -1.66
N ALA A 48 7.05 -8.54 -0.51
CA ALA A 48 7.06 -10.00 -0.47
C ALA A 48 5.73 -10.58 -0.94
N HIS A 49 4.61 -10.03 -0.47
CA HIS A 49 3.27 -10.44 -0.88
C HIS A 49 3.07 -10.36 -2.41
N LEU A 50 3.36 -9.22 -3.05
CA LEU A 50 3.25 -9.06 -4.50
C LEU A 50 4.14 -10.02 -5.29
N ARG A 51 5.33 -10.34 -4.75
CA ARG A 51 6.28 -11.26 -5.36
C ARG A 51 5.81 -12.71 -5.27
N ASP A 52 5.32 -13.12 -4.11
CA ASP A 52 5.08 -14.52 -3.79
C ASP A 52 3.66 -14.96 -4.15
N VAL A 53 2.69 -14.06 -4.03
CA VAL A 53 1.27 -14.33 -4.31
C VAL A 53 0.90 -13.93 -5.75
N HIS A 54 1.44 -12.83 -6.28
CA HIS A 54 1.08 -12.34 -7.62
C HIS A 54 2.18 -12.52 -8.67
N GLY A 55 3.28 -13.19 -8.31
CA GLY A 55 4.33 -13.55 -9.26
C GLY A 55 5.01 -12.34 -9.92
N ILE A 56 4.96 -11.17 -9.28
CA ILE A 56 5.61 -9.96 -9.78
C ILE A 56 7.12 -10.07 -9.52
N ARG A 57 7.74 -10.96 -10.29
CA ARG A 57 9.13 -11.42 -10.21
C ARG A 57 9.87 -11.10 -11.51
N GLY A 58 11.19 -11.16 -11.45
CA GLY A 58 12.06 -11.11 -12.62
C GLY A 58 12.65 -9.74 -12.93
N ALA A 59 13.73 -9.77 -13.72
CA ALA A 59 14.46 -8.60 -14.18
C ALA A 59 14.13 -8.20 -15.63
N ASP A 60 13.14 -8.86 -16.25
CA ASP A 60 12.71 -8.44 -17.58
C ASP A 60 12.09 -7.05 -17.50
N LYS A 61 12.35 -6.27 -18.55
CA LYS A 61 11.92 -4.87 -18.66
C LYS A 61 10.46 -4.75 -19.08
N SER A 62 9.73 -5.86 -19.15
CA SER A 62 8.33 -5.85 -19.56
C SER A 62 7.52 -5.08 -18.52
N PRO A 63 6.61 -4.20 -18.96
CA PRO A 63 5.74 -3.50 -18.03
C PRO A 63 4.83 -4.49 -17.31
N VAL A 64 4.51 -4.19 -16.05
CA VAL A 64 3.47 -4.86 -15.27
C VAL A 64 2.26 -3.96 -15.19
N CYS A 65 1.07 -4.53 -15.35
CA CYS A 65 -0.19 -3.84 -15.11
C CYS A 65 -0.60 -4.03 -13.65
N CYS A 66 -0.92 -2.93 -12.96
CA CYS A 66 -1.55 -3.01 -11.65
C CYS A 66 -2.97 -3.56 -11.81
N ARG A 67 -3.27 -4.68 -11.13
CA ARG A 67 -4.61 -5.29 -11.16
C ARG A 67 -5.40 -5.03 -9.88
N TRP A 68 -4.99 -4.06 -9.08
CA TRP A 68 -5.69 -3.71 -7.84
C TRP A 68 -7.05 -3.09 -8.18
N ASN A 69 -8.16 -3.78 -7.86
CA ASN A 69 -9.53 -3.34 -8.11
C ASN A 69 -9.70 -2.58 -9.43
N ARG A 70 -9.35 -3.23 -10.55
CA ARG A 70 -9.46 -2.70 -11.92
C ARG A 70 -8.63 -1.43 -12.20
N CYS A 71 -7.54 -1.18 -11.47
CA CYS A 71 -6.65 -0.03 -11.68
C CYS A 71 -6.06 0.02 -13.11
N ASN A 72 -5.53 -1.10 -13.62
CA ASN A 72 -5.03 -1.30 -14.98
C ASN A 72 -3.89 -0.36 -15.45
N LEU A 73 -3.22 0.34 -14.53
CA LEU A 73 -2.07 1.17 -14.87
C LEU A 73 -0.82 0.31 -15.16
N ALA A 74 -0.20 0.53 -16.31
CA ALA A 74 1.06 -0.13 -16.70
C ALA A 74 2.27 0.67 -16.20
N MET A 75 3.25 -0.01 -15.59
CA MET A 75 4.48 0.60 -15.11
C MET A 75 5.62 -0.41 -15.08
N LYS A 76 6.83 0.06 -14.79
CA LYS A 76 7.97 -0.83 -14.55
C LYS A 76 7.77 -1.62 -13.26
N LYS A 77 8.30 -2.85 -13.21
CA LYS A 77 8.17 -3.74 -12.04
C LYS A 77 8.70 -3.10 -10.77
N GLU A 78 9.80 -2.36 -10.81
CA GLU A 78 10.35 -1.67 -9.64
C GLU A 78 9.45 -0.54 -9.10
N SER A 79 8.47 -0.08 -9.88
CA SER A 79 7.55 0.99 -9.49
C SER A 79 6.24 0.50 -8.89
N ILE A 80 5.91 -0.80 -9.01
CA ILE A 80 4.60 -1.33 -8.62
C ILE A 80 4.37 -1.25 -7.11
N VAL A 81 5.38 -1.54 -6.29
CA VAL A 81 5.27 -1.51 -4.83
C VAL A 81 4.90 -0.10 -4.38
N ARG A 82 5.70 0.88 -4.79
CA ARG A 82 5.44 2.30 -4.51
C ARG A 82 4.07 2.74 -5.02
N HIS A 83 3.68 2.32 -6.22
CA HIS A 83 2.36 2.64 -6.76
C HIS A 83 1.23 2.13 -5.86
N VAL A 84 1.32 0.88 -5.39
CA VAL A 84 0.31 0.28 -4.52
C VAL A 84 0.27 0.97 -3.15
N GLU A 85 1.43 1.23 -2.54
CA GLU A 85 1.53 1.97 -1.27
C GLU A 85 0.84 3.34 -1.36
N GLU A 86 1.18 4.14 -2.38
CA GLU A 86 0.69 5.51 -2.55
C GLU A 86 -0.78 5.58 -2.99
N ARG A 87 -1.25 4.64 -3.83
CA ARG A 87 -2.56 4.73 -4.50
C ARG A 87 -3.64 3.89 -3.86
N HIS A 88 -3.27 2.79 -3.22
CA HIS A 88 -4.24 1.81 -2.73
C HIS A 88 -4.22 1.64 -1.23
N LEU A 89 -3.04 1.76 -0.62
CA LEU A 89 -2.90 1.60 0.83
C LEU A 89 -2.91 2.93 1.57
N GLY A 90 -2.59 4.04 0.88
CA GLY A 90 -2.49 5.35 1.51
C GLY A 90 -1.40 5.40 2.59
N ILE A 91 -0.38 4.55 2.45
CA ILE A 91 0.73 4.50 3.39
C ILE A 91 1.50 5.79 3.28
N ALA A 92 1.83 6.35 4.43
CA ALA A 92 2.71 7.49 4.49
C ALA A 92 3.69 7.36 5.66
N HIS A 93 4.73 8.19 5.55
CA HIS A 93 5.95 8.06 6.30
C HIS A 93 6.12 9.32 7.16
N PRO A 94 5.65 9.29 8.41
CA PRO A 94 5.80 10.41 9.32
C PRO A 94 7.28 10.63 9.67
N CYS A 95 7.66 11.89 9.82
CA CYS A 95 8.97 12.24 10.34
C CYS A 95 8.98 12.05 11.86
N ASP A 96 9.67 11.02 12.32
CA ASP A 96 9.96 10.76 13.74
C ASP A 96 10.68 11.91 14.47
N THR A 97 11.39 12.76 13.72
CA THR A 97 12.22 13.83 14.29
C THR A 97 11.40 15.06 14.65
N CYS A 98 10.45 15.47 13.80
CA CYS A 98 9.62 16.66 14.06
C CYS A 98 8.15 16.33 14.36
N GLY A 99 7.67 15.14 14.02
CA GLY A 99 6.27 14.72 14.16
C GLY A 99 5.25 15.52 13.33
N LYS A 100 5.67 16.60 12.66
CA LYS A 100 4.80 17.59 12.00
C LYS A 100 4.49 17.27 10.54
N LYS A 101 5.31 16.45 9.88
CA LYS A 101 5.23 16.18 8.44
C LYS A 101 5.18 14.69 8.16
N SER A 102 4.23 14.28 7.34
CA SER A 102 4.20 12.97 6.70
C SER A 102 4.50 13.09 5.21
N PHE A 103 5.14 12.06 4.67
CA PHE A 103 5.55 12.00 3.29
C PHE A 103 4.99 10.75 2.66
N SER A 104 4.47 10.84 1.43
CA SER A 104 4.03 9.67 0.66
C SER A 104 5.19 8.80 0.16
N ARG A 105 6.44 9.22 0.37
CA ARG A 105 7.64 8.53 -0.10
C ARG A 105 8.79 8.58 0.90
N GLN A 106 9.43 7.43 1.10
CA GLN A 106 10.57 7.28 1.99
C GLN A 106 11.78 8.14 1.60
N ASP A 107 12.09 8.29 0.31
CA ASP A 107 13.23 9.10 -0.13
C ASP A 107 13.01 10.60 0.13
N THR A 108 11.75 11.05 0.01
CA THR A 108 11.36 12.42 0.33
C THR A 108 11.45 12.69 1.83
N LEU A 109 11.00 11.74 2.66
CA LEU A 109 11.22 11.79 4.11
C LEU A 109 12.72 11.83 4.44
N ASN A 110 13.54 10.97 3.84
CA ASN A 110 14.98 10.93 4.10
C ASN A 110 15.67 12.25 3.74
N ARG A 111 15.27 12.89 2.63
CA ARG A 111 15.74 14.23 2.29
C ARG A 111 15.30 15.27 3.31
N HIS A 112 14.05 15.21 3.77
CA HIS A 112 13.56 16.09 4.83
C HIS A 112 14.33 15.91 6.14
N LYS A 113 14.62 14.68 6.56
CA LYS A 113 15.35 14.40 7.81
C LYS A 113 16.71 15.12 7.86
N LYS A 114 17.39 15.26 6.72
CA LYS A 114 18.68 16.00 6.64
C LYS A 114 18.57 17.49 6.96
N THR A 115 17.39 18.09 6.80
CA THR A 115 17.14 19.52 7.05
C THR A 115 16.09 19.73 8.14
N CYS A 116 15.78 18.69 8.90
CA CYS A 116 14.75 18.73 9.92
C CYS A 116 15.30 19.34 11.20
N SER A 117 14.65 20.38 11.72
CA SER A 117 15.11 21.13 12.90
C SER A 117 14.49 20.65 14.22
N GLY A 118 13.92 19.44 14.27
CA GLY A 118 13.24 18.92 15.45
C GLY A 118 11.76 19.32 15.56
N PRO A 119 11.12 19.03 16.72
CA PRO A 119 9.70 19.29 16.96
C PRO A 119 9.35 20.76 17.16
#